data_AF-A0A926UL34-F1
#
_entry.id   AF-A0A926UL34-F1
#
_cell.length_a   1.000
_cell.length_b   1.000
_cell.length_c   1.000
_cell.angle_alpha   90.00
_cell.angle_beta   90.00
_cell.angle_gamma   90.00
#
_symmetry.space_group_name_H-M   'P 1'
#
loop_
_entity.id
_entity.type
_entity.pdbx_description
1 polymer ?
#
loop_
_entity_poly.entity_id
_entity_poly.type
_entity_poly.pdbx_seq_one_letter_code
_entity_poly.pdbx_strand_id
1 'polypeptide(L)' 'MLIESNIESESENIAIEDVQKPIMSAPPEVKQIIEKVCKLEKSRLARKSKAAINDDILMIIKEAVQ' A
#
# COMPACT_ATOMS: atom_id res chain seq x y z
N MET A 1 -46.89 15.35 5.58
CA MET A 1 -45.86 15.66 4.56
C MET A 1 -44.72 14.70 4.81
N LEU A 2 -44.44 13.80 3.87
CA LEU A 2 -43.30 12.88 3.96
C LEU A 2 -42.03 13.70 3.70
N ILE A 3 -41.07 13.60 4.61
CA ILE A 3 -39.71 14.08 4.40
C ILE A 3 -39.06 13.06 3.48
N GLU A 4 -38.89 13.39 2.21
CA GLU A 4 -38.02 12.61 1.32
C GLU A 4 -36.58 12.92 1.71
N SER A 5 -36.01 12.04 2.53
CA SER A 5 -34.58 12.01 2.82
C SER A 5 -33.84 11.54 1.55
N ASN A 6 -33.39 12.50 0.74
CA ASN A 6 -32.50 12.23 -0.38
C ASN A 6 -31.08 11.98 0.18
N ILE A 7 -30.82 10.75 0.63
CA ILE A 7 -29.45 10.26 0.81
C ILE A 7 -28.98 9.83 -0.58
N GLU A 8 -28.55 10.80 -1.38
CA GLU A 8 -27.66 10.50 -2.49
C GLU A 8 -26.34 10.06 -1.87
N SER A 9 -26.02 8.77 -2.01
CA SER A 9 -24.71 8.24 -1.67
C SER A 9 -23.69 8.88 -2.60
N GLU A 10 -23.01 9.93 -2.12
CA GLU A 10 -21.80 10.48 -2.73
C GLU A 10 -20.75 9.37 -2.78
N SER A 11 -20.79 8.58 -3.85
CA SER A 11 -19.65 7.79 -4.27
C SER A 11 -18.64 8.80 -4.77
N GLU A 12 -17.82 9.34 -3.86
CA GLU A 12 -16.70 10.19 -4.24
C GLU A 12 -15.95 9.49 -5.37
N ASN A 13 -15.88 10.13 -6.52
CA ASN A 13 -15.17 9.62 -7.67
C ASN A 13 -13.68 9.77 -7.36
N ILE A 14 -13.12 8.83 -6.56
CA ILE A 14 -11.72 8.87 -6.14
C ILE A 14 -10.88 8.79 -7.40
N ALA A 15 -10.24 9.90 -7.73
CA ALA A 15 -9.35 9.99 -8.87
C ALA A 15 -8.22 8.96 -8.67
N ILE A 16 -7.80 8.26 -9.73
CA ILE A 16 -6.75 7.24 -9.65
C ILE A 16 -5.47 7.85 -9.05
N GLU A 17 -5.24 9.13 -9.33
CA GLU A 17 -4.18 9.96 -8.79
C GLU A 17 -4.18 10.00 -7.25
N ASP A 18 -5.35 10.07 -6.62
CA ASP A 18 -5.48 10.11 -5.16
C ASP A 18 -5.16 8.75 -4.54
N VAL A 19 -5.50 7.65 -5.22
CA VAL A 19 -5.12 6.30 -4.79
C VAL A 19 -3.60 6.08 -4.88
N GLN A 20 -2.95 6.67 -5.90
CA GLN A 20 -1.51 6.53 -6.11
C GLN A 20 -0.67 7.52 -5.29
N LYS A 21 -1.29 8.59 -4.78
CA LYS A 21 -0.61 9.65 -4.04
C LYS A 21 0.31 9.13 -2.92
N PRO A 22 -0.10 8.19 -2.05
CA PRO A 22 0.78 7.66 -0.99
C PRO A 22 2.06 7.00 -1.52
N ILE A 23 2.02 6.45 -2.73
CA ILE A 23 3.19 5.83 -3.38
C ILE A 23 4.01 6.90 -4.11
N MET A 24 3.35 7.80 -4.83
CA MET A 24 4.00 8.85 -5.63
C MET A 24 4.63 9.95 -4.79
N SER A 25 4.00 10.34 -3.68
CA SER A 25 4.45 11.39 -2.77
C SER A 25 5.28 10.86 -1.59
N ALA A 26 5.48 9.55 -1.49
CA ALA A 26 6.32 8.97 -0.45
C ALA A 26 7.77 9.49 -0.54
N PRO A 27 8.43 9.71 0.61
CA PRO A 27 9.88 9.94 0.67
C PRO A 27 10.66 8.82 -0.04
N PRO A 28 11.87 9.10 -0.55
CA PRO A 28 12.70 8.11 -1.25
C PRO A 28 12.88 6.79 -0.48
N GLU A 29 13.10 6.88 0.83
CA GLU A 29 13.30 5.73 1.72
C GLU A 29 12.04 4.86 1.79
N VAL A 30 10.86 5.49 1.87
CA VAL A 30 9.57 4.81 1.90
C VAL A 30 9.26 4.14 0.56
N LYS A 31 9.57 4.80 -0.56
CA LYS A 31 9.45 4.19 -1.90
C LYS A 31 10.34 2.95 -2.02
N GLN A 32 11.58 3.03 -1.57
CA GLN A 32 12.52 1.92 -1.57
C GLN A 32 12.02 0.74 -0.71
N ILE A 33 11.44 1.02 0.45
CA ILE A 33 10.81 -0.01 1.30
C ILE A 33 9.66 -0.69 0.56
N ILE A 34 8.74 0.07 -0.02
CA ILE A 34 7.58 -0.46 -0.76
C ILE A 34 8.04 -1.38 -1.90
N GLU A 35 9.00 -0.94 -2.72
CA GLU A 35 9.52 -1.71 -3.84
C GLU A 35 10.19 -3.02 -3.38
N LYS A 36 11.05 -2.95 -2.37
CA LYS A 36 11.76 -4.14 -1.83
C LYS A 36 10.78 -5.14 -1.21
N VAL A 37 9.81 -4.69 -0.42
CA VAL A 37 8.79 -5.55 0.21
C VAL A 37 7.88 -6.18 -0.85
N CYS A 38 7.41 -5.42 -1.84
CA CYS A 38 6.61 -5.96 -2.94
C CYS A 38 7.36 -7.05 -3.73
N LYS A 39 8.65 -6.85 -4.00
CA LYS A 39 9.50 -7.85 -4.66
C LYS A 39 9.63 -9.12 -3.81
N LEU A 40 9.89 -8.98 -2.51
CA LEU A 40 10.00 -10.08 -1.57
C LEU A 40 8.70 -10.89 -1.47
N GLU A 41 7.58 -10.20 -1.30
CA GLU A 41 6.24 -10.79 -1.24
C GLU A 41 5.91 -11.56 -2.53
N LYS A 42 6.15 -10.95 -3.69
CA LYS A 42 5.95 -11.60 -5.00
C LYS A 42 6.77 -12.88 -5.13
N SER A 43 8.04 -12.87 -4.70
CA SER A 43 8.88 -14.07 -4.68
C SER A 43 8.38 -15.14 -3.69
N ARG A 44 7.86 -14.75 -2.53
CA ARG A 44 7.26 -15.70 -1.58
C ARG A 44 6.00 -16.36 -2.17
N LEU A 45 5.09 -15.57 -2.73
CA LEU A 45 3.85 -16.05 -3.35
C LEU A 45 4.13 -16.94 -4.56
N ALA A 46 5.10 -16.58 -5.41
CA ALA A 46 5.50 -17.39 -6.56
C ALA A 46 5.98 -18.79 -6.14
N ARG A 47 6.67 -18.88 -4.99
CA ARG A 47 7.10 -20.16 -4.40
C ARG A 47 6.01 -20.86 -3.59
N LYS A 48 4.81 -20.29 -3.47
CA LYS A 48 3.72 -20.74 -2.59
C LYS A 48 4.19 -20.98 -1.14
N SER A 49 5.20 -20.22 -0.71
CA SER A 49 5.80 -20.39 0.61
C SER A 49 4.91 -19.75 1.67
N LYS A 50 4.72 -20.46 2.79
CA LYS A 50 4.08 -19.94 4.01
C LYS A 50 5.10 -19.38 5.02
N ALA A 51 6.38 -19.31 4.64
CA ALA A 51 7.42 -18.77 5.51
C ALA A 51 7.11 -17.32 5.88
N ALA A 52 7.36 -16.97 7.15
CA ALA A 52 7.31 -15.58 7.60
C ALA A 52 8.41 -14.76 6.88
N ILE A 53 8.13 -13.48 6.64
CA ILE A 53 9.09 -12.54 6.04
C ILE A 53 9.31 -11.31 6.92
N ASN A 54 8.86 -11.35 8.18
CA ASN A 54 8.87 -10.20 9.08
C ASN A 54 10.30 -9.71 9.35
N ASP A 55 11.24 -10.63 9.54
CA ASP A 55 12.65 -10.29 9.78
C ASP A 55 13.30 -9.68 8.53
N ASP A 56 12.96 -10.21 7.35
CA ASP A 56 13.40 -9.66 6.06
C ASP A 56 12.84 -8.24 5.86
N ILE A 57 11.56 -8.00 6.18
CA ILE A 57 10.95 -6.66 6.14
C ILE A 57 11.65 -5.72 7.11
N LEU A 58 11.93 -6.17 8.34
CA LEU A 58 12.63 -5.35 9.32
C LEU A 58 14.05 -4.98 8.85
N MET A 59 14.74 -5.90 8.19
CA MET A 59 16.04 -5.63 7.57
C MET A 59 15.91 -4.61 6.43
N ILE A 60 14.93 -4.76 5.54
CA ILE A 60 14.64 -3.81 4.46
C ILE A 60 14.42 -2.39 5.01
N ILE A 61 13.66 -2.25 6.09
CA ILE A 61 13.38 -0.95 6.73
C ILE A 61 14.66 -0.37 7.32
N LYS A 62 15.45 -1.16 8.05
CA LYS A 62 16.72 -0.71 8.63
C LYS A 62 17.67 -0.20 7.54
N GLU A 63 17.84 -0.95 6.45
CA GLU A 63 18.69 -0.55 5.33
C GLU A 63 18.25 0.76 4.65
N ALA A 64 16.95 1.04 4.60
CA ALA A 64 16.44 2.22 3.91
C ALA A 64 16.48 3.50 4.76
N VAL A 65 16.57 3.36 6.09
CA VAL A 65 16.45 4.48 7.05
C VAL A 65 17.77 4.79 7.77
N GLN A 66 18.74 3.85 7.78
CA GLN A 66 20.03 4.01 8.46
C GLN A 66 21.01 4.94 7.76
#